data_AF-A0A1H9L896-F1
#
_entry.id   AF-A0A1H9L896-F1
#
_cell.length_a   1.000
_cell.length_b   1.000
_cell.length_c   1.000
_cell.angle_alpha   90.00
_cell.angle_beta   90.00
_cell.angle_gamma   90.00
#
_symmetry.space_group_name_H-M   'P 1'
#
loop_
_entity.id
_entity.type
_entity.pdbx_description
1 polymer ?
#
loop_
_entity_poly.entity_id
_entity_poly.type
_entity_poly.pdbx_seq_one_letter_code
_entity_poly.pdbx_strand_id
1 'polypeptide(L)'
;MEKLINIYEYPVSNVLKYLLQDKTTGKNIIFATNAYKDRIPPITELTPITVEVLSGFNEDVLQPRVAKSFEQQAERTRKKAEVFTPSWICNKMNNHCDTEWFGRENIFNIENDKSWEPTMEKIVFEKEKGWQEYVDSKRLEITCGEAPYLVSRYDTTTAEIIPIERRIGILDRKLRVINENTDTEKEWLKWVYRAYQSIYGYEFQGDNLLIARINLIVTFTEYLEDRWRRKATDNELRKVVDIIVWNLWQMDGITGTVPFGKPKEEYHQITFFDYMQGINDIDEEVVDCKIFDWKSNESLTYRSLKEK
;
A
#
# COMPACT_ATOMS: atom_id res chain seq x y z
N MET A 1 -11.20 -6.92 -21.41
CA MET A 1 -10.43 -7.30 -20.21
C MET A 1 -10.92 -6.43 -19.08
N GLU A 2 -11.26 -7.03 -17.95
CA GLU A 2 -11.58 -6.30 -16.73
C GLU A 2 -10.31 -5.56 -16.27
N LYS A 3 -10.42 -4.30 -15.86
CA LYS A 3 -9.25 -3.50 -15.47
C LYS A 3 -8.82 -3.89 -14.06
N LEU A 4 -7.53 -4.20 -13.89
CA LEU A 4 -6.95 -4.51 -12.58
C LEU A 4 -7.09 -3.34 -11.58
N ILE A 5 -6.93 -2.11 -12.09
CA ILE A 5 -7.04 -0.85 -11.36
C ILE A 5 -7.99 0.07 -12.12
N ASN A 6 -9.07 0.48 -11.48
CA ASN A 6 -10.03 1.41 -12.05
C ASN A 6 -10.47 2.44 -10.99
N ILE A 7 -10.09 3.70 -11.21
CA ILE A 7 -10.36 4.80 -10.27
C ILE A 7 -11.79 5.35 -10.37
N TYR A 8 -12.52 5.00 -11.43
CA TYR A 8 -13.88 5.47 -11.69
C TYR A 8 -14.94 4.52 -11.13
N GLU A 9 -14.54 3.32 -10.71
CA GLU A 9 -15.44 2.29 -10.21
C GLU A 9 -15.38 2.15 -8.69
N TYR A 10 -16.45 1.57 -8.14
CA TYR A 10 -16.49 1.16 -6.75
C TYR A 10 -15.40 0.12 -6.46
N PRO A 11 -14.72 0.18 -5.30
CA PRO A 11 -14.87 1.18 -4.23
C PRO A 11 -14.03 2.44 -4.41
N VAL A 12 -13.15 2.48 -5.41
CA VAL A 12 -12.10 3.51 -5.53
C VAL A 12 -12.71 4.90 -5.75
N SER A 13 -13.70 5.04 -6.62
CA SER A 13 -14.32 6.34 -6.90
C SER A 13 -14.96 6.99 -5.68
N ASN A 14 -15.44 6.22 -4.72
CA ASN A 14 -16.00 6.72 -3.46
C ASN A 14 -14.96 7.36 -2.55
N VAL A 15 -13.69 6.92 -2.65
CA VAL A 15 -12.65 7.27 -1.67
C VAL A 15 -11.33 7.76 -2.26
N LEU A 16 -11.24 7.94 -3.59
CA LEU A 16 -10.01 8.30 -4.28
C LEU A 16 -9.31 9.51 -3.64
N LYS A 17 -10.05 10.59 -3.38
CA LYS A 17 -9.49 11.80 -2.75
C LYS A 17 -8.88 11.56 -1.36
N TYR A 18 -9.35 10.55 -0.63
CA TYR A 18 -8.82 10.18 0.68
C TYR A 18 -7.58 9.29 0.53
N LEU A 19 -7.56 8.38 -0.45
CA LEU A 19 -6.40 7.53 -0.79
C LEU A 19 -5.17 8.34 -1.22
N LEU A 20 -5.33 9.59 -1.65
CA LEU A 20 -4.24 10.47 -2.06
C LEU A 20 -3.53 11.16 -0.89
N GLN A 21 -4.12 11.13 0.31
CA GLN A 21 -3.60 11.89 1.45
C GLN A 21 -2.23 11.37 1.92
N ASP A 22 -1.32 12.28 2.21
CA ASP A 22 -0.11 12.02 2.97
C ASP A 22 -0.26 12.59 4.39
N LYS A 23 -0.20 11.71 5.38
CA LYS A 23 -0.34 12.06 6.80
C LYS A 23 0.88 12.80 7.33
N THR A 24 2.04 12.71 6.67
CA THR A 24 3.25 13.43 7.07
C THR A 24 3.13 14.91 6.73
N THR A 25 2.86 15.22 5.45
CA THR A 25 2.81 16.62 4.95
C THR A 25 1.45 17.29 5.13
N GLY A 26 0.37 16.52 5.31
CA GLY A 26 -1.00 17.04 5.29
C GLY A 26 -1.51 17.41 3.89
N LYS A 27 -0.72 17.16 2.85
CA LYS A 27 -1.05 17.37 1.43
C LYS A 27 -1.32 16.01 0.76
N ASN A 28 -1.48 15.99 -0.56
CA ASN A 28 -1.49 14.74 -1.32
C ASN A 28 -0.05 14.22 -1.53
N ILE A 29 0.08 12.91 -1.72
CA ILE A 29 1.31 12.28 -2.24
C ILE A 29 1.67 12.88 -3.60
N ILE A 30 2.96 12.89 -3.93
CA ILE A 30 3.50 13.39 -5.21
C ILE A 30 3.88 12.21 -6.12
N PHE A 31 3.98 12.43 -7.43
CA PHE A 31 4.39 11.36 -8.35
C PHE A 31 5.78 10.78 -8.03
N ALA A 32 6.72 11.63 -7.63
CA ALA A 32 8.12 11.28 -7.37
C ALA A 32 8.82 10.53 -8.52
N THR A 33 8.38 10.82 -9.75
CA THR A 33 8.92 10.26 -10.98
C THR A 33 8.74 11.23 -12.13
N ASN A 34 9.72 11.28 -13.03
CA ASN A 34 9.67 12.06 -14.27
C ASN A 34 9.18 11.23 -15.48
N ALA A 35 8.62 10.05 -15.24
CA ALA A 35 8.11 9.15 -16.30
C ALA A 35 6.98 9.77 -17.15
N TYR A 36 6.37 10.86 -16.68
CA TYR A 36 5.22 11.51 -17.31
C TYR A 36 5.51 12.99 -17.63
N LYS A 37 6.79 13.41 -17.62
CA LYS A 37 7.20 14.81 -17.81
C LYS A 37 6.81 15.39 -19.17
N ASP A 38 6.72 14.53 -20.20
CA ASP A 38 6.45 14.94 -21.57
C ASP A 38 4.94 15.04 -21.88
N ARG A 39 4.07 14.85 -20.87
CA ARG A 39 2.63 15.08 -21.00
C ARG A 39 2.30 16.56 -21.09
N ILE A 40 1.08 16.86 -21.53
CA ILE A 40 0.55 18.23 -21.58
C ILE A 40 -0.74 18.27 -20.75
N PRO A 41 -0.75 18.93 -19.58
CA PRO A 41 0.40 19.59 -18.94
C PRO A 41 1.47 18.60 -18.43
N PRO A 42 2.73 19.03 -18.24
CA PRO A 42 3.80 18.19 -17.71
C PRO A 42 3.50 17.65 -16.31
N ILE A 43 3.75 16.37 -16.08
CA ILE A 43 3.75 15.75 -14.74
C ILE A 43 5.19 15.46 -14.35
N THR A 44 5.70 16.19 -13.37
CA THR A 44 7.07 16.08 -12.86
C THR A 44 7.09 15.29 -11.55
N GLU A 45 8.30 15.02 -11.04
CA GLU A 45 8.46 14.34 -9.76
C GLU A 45 7.84 15.06 -8.55
N LEU A 46 7.72 16.40 -8.62
CA LEU A 46 7.12 17.23 -7.57
C LEU A 46 5.62 17.45 -7.77
N THR A 47 5.03 17.00 -8.88
CA THR A 47 3.60 17.17 -9.14
C THR A 47 2.78 16.38 -8.10
N PRO A 48 1.88 17.04 -7.34
CA PRO A 48 0.94 16.35 -6.48
C PRO A 48 -0.02 15.48 -7.29
N ILE A 49 -0.34 14.29 -6.78
CA ILE A 49 -1.37 13.45 -7.38
C ILE A 49 -2.72 13.98 -6.91
N THR A 50 -3.51 14.56 -7.82
CA THR A 50 -4.88 15.03 -7.54
C THR A 50 -5.89 14.26 -8.38
N VAL A 51 -7.18 14.36 -8.02
CA VAL A 51 -8.25 13.73 -8.80
C VAL A 51 -8.31 14.32 -10.20
N GLU A 52 -8.07 15.62 -10.33
CA GLU A 52 -8.06 16.36 -11.60
C GLU A 52 -6.90 15.93 -12.47
N VAL A 53 -5.71 15.77 -11.88
CA VAL A 53 -4.54 15.20 -12.59
C VAL A 53 -4.89 13.80 -13.08
N LEU A 54 -5.36 12.91 -12.21
CA LEU A 54 -5.72 11.54 -12.59
C LEU A 54 -6.85 11.46 -13.63
N SER A 55 -7.79 12.42 -13.63
CA SER A 55 -8.93 12.44 -14.55
C SER A 55 -8.63 13.14 -15.87
N GLY A 56 -7.75 14.15 -15.86
CA GLY A 56 -7.35 14.92 -17.03
C GLY A 56 -6.36 14.19 -17.93
N PHE A 57 -5.75 13.13 -17.41
CA PHE A 57 -4.87 12.26 -18.18
C PHE A 57 -5.54 10.91 -18.44
N ASN A 58 -5.45 10.42 -19.68
CA ASN A 58 -5.92 9.08 -20.05
C ASN A 58 -5.31 7.99 -19.14
N GLU A 59 -5.94 6.80 -19.18
CA GLU A 59 -5.69 5.58 -18.39
C GLU A 59 -4.22 5.15 -18.26
N ASP A 60 -3.34 5.68 -19.12
CA ASP A 60 -1.92 5.38 -19.16
C ASP A 60 -1.11 5.88 -17.95
N VAL A 61 -1.64 6.77 -17.08
CA VAL A 61 -0.90 7.29 -15.91
C VAL A 61 -0.91 6.31 -14.74
N LEU A 62 -2.10 5.80 -14.40
CA LEU A 62 -2.30 4.94 -13.24
C LEU A 62 -2.69 3.55 -13.71
N GLN A 63 -1.69 2.78 -14.08
CA GLN A 63 -1.83 1.41 -14.52
C GLN A 63 -0.86 0.52 -13.75
N PRO A 64 -1.25 -0.73 -13.44
CA PRO A 64 -0.32 -1.73 -12.95
C PRO A 64 0.88 -1.78 -13.86
N ARG A 65 2.03 -2.06 -13.28
CA ARG A 65 3.28 -2.00 -14.00
C ARG A 65 3.35 -2.99 -15.15
N VAL A 66 2.71 -4.15 -15.03
CA VAL A 66 2.56 -5.14 -16.11
C VAL A 66 1.83 -4.58 -17.34
N ALA A 67 0.97 -3.58 -17.17
CA ALA A 67 0.28 -2.90 -18.27
C ALA A 67 1.09 -1.73 -18.87
N LYS A 68 2.10 -1.19 -18.16
CA LYS A 68 2.97 -0.11 -18.68
C LYS A 68 3.75 -0.59 -19.90
N SER A 69 4.06 0.31 -20.83
CA SER A 69 4.85 -0.02 -22.02
C SER A 69 6.25 -0.57 -21.66
N PHE A 70 6.80 -1.42 -22.53
CA PHE A 70 8.12 -2.03 -22.32
C PHE A 70 9.24 -0.99 -22.11
N GLU A 71 9.19 0.14 -22.83
CA GLU A 71 10.15 1.24 -22.68
C GLU A 71 10.08 1.89 -21.29
N GLN A 72 8.88 2.15 -20.78
CA GLN A 72 8.66 2.68 -19.44
C GLN A 72 9.11 1.70 -18.36
N GLN A 73 8.86 0.40 -18.55
CA GLN A 73 9.32 -0.64 -17.61
C GLN A 73 10.86 -0.69 -17.56
N ALA A 74 11.51 -0.70 -18.73
CA ALA A 74 12.97 -0.77 -18.86
C ALA A 74 13.67 0.48 -18.29
N GLU A 75 13.13 1.68 -18.54
CA GLU A 75 13.70 2.92 -18.00
C GLU A 75 13.66 2.93 -16.46
N ARG A 76 12.54 2.50 -15.87
CA ARG A 76 12.37 2.45 -14.41
C ARG A 76 13.24 1.37 -13.76
N THR A 77 13.34 0.17 -14.32
CA THR A 77 14.26 -0.85 -13.80
C THR A 77 15.71 -0.36 -13.85
N ARG A 78 16.12 0.31 -14.94
CA ARG A 78 17.49 0.82 -15.09
C ARG A 78 17.81 2.01 -14.17
N LYS A 79 16.88 2.96 -14.01
CA LYS A 79 17.12 4.22 -13.27
C LYS A 79 16.72 4.17 -11.80
N LYS A 80 15.77 3.31 -11.43
CA LYS A 80 15.14 3.28 -10.09
C LYS A 80 15.23 1.90 -9.43
N ALA A 81 15.94 0.94 -10.03
CA ALA A 81 16.10 -0.43 -9.52
C ALA A 81 14.77 -1.11 -9.17
N GLU A 82 13.71 -0.76 -9.91
CA GLU A 82 12.36 -1.23 -9.62
C GLU A 82 12.22 -2.68 -10.12
N VAL A 83 12.10 -3.65 -9.21
CA VAL A 83 12.07 -5.11 -9.47
C VAL A 83 10.64 -5.66 -9.39
N PHE A 84 10.32 -6.62 -10.25
CA PHE A 84 9.05 -7.34 -10.21
C PHE A 84 9.19 -8.61 -9.39
N THR A 85 8.30 -8.81 -8.43
CA THR A 85 8.25 -10.04 -7.66
C THR A 85 7.04 -10.87 -8.10
N PRO A 86 7.24 -11.94 -8.87
CA PRO A 86 6.16 -12.87 -9.20
C PRO A 86 5.48 -13.41 -7.94
N SER A 87 4.18 -13.70 -8.01
CA SER A 87 3.41 -14.10 -6.82
C SER A 87 3.91 -15.39 -6.19
N TRP A 88 4.56 -16.29 -6.95
CA TRP A 88 5.18 -17.50 -6.38
C TRP A 88 6.41 -17.19 -5.50
N ILE A 89 7.18 -16.15 -5.82
CA ILE A 89 8.28 -15.67 -4.95
C ILE A 89 7.69 -15.00 -3.70
N CYS A 90 6.67 -14.14 -3.86
CA CYS A 90 5.97 -13.55 -2.71
C CYS A 90 5.43 -14.62 -1.78
N ASN A 91 4.82 -15.66 -2.36
CA ASN A 91 4.28 -16.80 -1.63
C ASN A 91 5.36 -17.51 -0.80
N LYS A 92 6.50 -17.80 -1.42
CA LYS A 92 7.64 -18.46 -0.76
C LYS A 92 8.15 -17.68 0.43
N MET A 93 8.30 -16.36 0.30
CA MET A 93 8.77 -15.51 1.41
C MET A 93 7.72 -15.37 2.52
N ASN A 94 6.44 -15.25 2.17
CA ASN A 94 5.37 -15.21 3.15
C ASN A 94 5.24 -16.58 3.87
N ASN A 95 5.43 -17.71 3.18
CA ASN A 95 5.46 -19.04 3.78
C ASN A 95 6.61 -19.20 4.77
N HIS A 96 7.79 -18.65 4.46
CA HIS A 96 8.89 -18.62 5.42
C HIS A 96 8.51 -17.81 6.67
N CYS A 97 7.94 -16.61 6.50
CA CYS A 97 7.48 -15.77 7.62
C CYS A 97 6.43 -16.44 8.51
N ASP A 98 5.57 -17.27 7.93
CA ASP A 98 4.59 -18.05 8.67
C ASP A 98 5.19 -19.29 9.31
N THR A 99 6.13 -19.97 8.65
CA THR A 99 6.85 -21.11 9.24
C THR A 99 7.56 -20.70 10.53
N GLU A 100 8.22 -19.53 10.52
CA GLU A 100 8.84 -18.97 11.73
C GLU A 100 7.82 -18.62 12.82
N TRP A 101 6.62 -18.16 12.45
CA TRP A 101 5.58 -17.80 13.43
C TRP A 101 4.89 -19.04 14.03
N PHE A 102 4.54 -20.02 13.18
CA PHE A 102 3.79 -21.22 13.56
C PHE A 102 4.68 -22.38 14.04
N GLY A 103 5.99 -22.34 13.79
CA GLY A 103 6.92 -23.43 14.08
C GLY A 103 6.75 -24.67 13.18
N ARG A 104 5.99 -24.56 12.08
CA ARG A 104 5.75 -25.64 11.12
C ARG A 104 5.42 -25.09 9.73
N GLU A 105 5.68 -25.89 8.70
CA GLU A 105 5.49 -25.51 7.29
C GLU A 105 4.04 -25.71 6.80
N ASN A 106 3.77 -25.25 5.57
CA ASN A 106 2.54 -25.50 4.82
C ASN A 106 1.25 -25.06 5.52
N ILE A 107 1.28 -23.90 6.18
CA ILE A 107 0.13 -23.37 6.93
C ILE A 107 -1.02 -22.98 6.00
N PHE A 108 -0.72 -22.12 5.02
CA PHE A 108 -1.73 -21.52 4.13
C PHE A 108 -1.82 -22.21 2.77
N ASN A 109 -0.71 -22.74 2.28
CA ASN A 109 -0.62 -23.44 1.00
C ASN A 109 0.63 -24.32 0.96
N ILE A 110 0.69 -25.17 -0.06
CA ILE A 110 1.84 -26.01 -0.39
C ILE A 110 2.44 -25.49 -1.70
N GLU A 111 3.73 -25.16 -1.70
CA GLU A 111 4.45 -24.68 -2.89
C GLU A 111 4.66 -25.80 -3.93
N ASN A 112 4.55 -25.45 -5.21
CA ASN A 112 4.82 -26.34 -6.33
C ASN A 112 5.52 -25.57 -7.47
N ASP A 113 6.85 -25.53 -7.44
CA ASP A 113 7.69 -24.75 -8.36
C ASP A 113 7.24 -23.27 -8.46
N LYS A 114 6.52 -22.90 -9.52
CA LYS A 114 6.00 -21.54 -9.76
C LYS A 114 4.50 -21.39 -9.46
N SER A 115 3.90 -22.35 -8.78
CA SER A 115 2.51 -22.32 -8.32
C SER A 115 2.41 -22.79 -6.86
N TRP A 116 1.19 -22.82 -6.32
CA TRP A 116 0.91 -23.30 -4.97
C TRP A 116 -0.53 -23.79 -4.88
N GLU A 117 -0.79 -24.74 -3.98
CA GLU A 117 -2.14 -25.22 -3.69
C GLU A 117 -2.58 -24.81 -2.28
N PRO A 118 -3.71 -24.09 -2.11
CA PRO A 118 -4.20 -23.69 -0.80
C PRO A 118 -4.50 -24.88 0.11
N THR A 119 -4.23 -24.73 1.41
CA THR A 119 -4.76 -25.65 2.41
C THR A 119 -6.26 -25.41 2.59
N MET A 120 -7.05 -26.48 2.67
CA MET A 120 -8.51 -26.39 2.84
C MET A 120 -8.96 -26.46 4.30
N GLU A 121 -8.14 -27.08 5.14
CA GLU A 121 -8.43 -27.24 6.56
C GLU A 121 -8.29 -25.92 7.32
N LYS A 122 -9.09 -25.79 8.38
CA LYS A 122 -8.99 -24.65 9.30
C LYS A 122 -7.60 -24.58 9.92
N ILE A 123 -7.05 -23.38 9.99
CA ILE A 123 -5.72 -23.13 10.56
C ILE A 123 -5.77 -23.34 12.07
N VAL A 124 -4.93 -24.25 12.55
CA VAL A 124 -4.83 -24.62 13.97
C VAL A 124 -3.80 -23.75 14.68
N PHE A 125 -4.19 -23.20 15.82
CA PHE A 125 -3.37 -22.42 16.74
C PHE A 125 -3.22 -23.15 18.07
N GLU A 126 -2.02 -23.14 18.65
CA GLU A 126 -1.74 -23.84 19.93
C GLU A 126 -2.38 -23.15 21.14
N LYS A 127 -2.51 -21.83 21.08
CA LYS A 127 -3.06 -21.00 22.15
C LYS A 127 -4.46 -20.54 21.81
N GLU A 128 -5.30 -20.41 22.82
CA GLU A 128 -6.68 -19.88 22.69
C GLU A 128 -6.71 -18.50 21.99
N LYS A 129 -5.71 -17.65 22.25
CA LYS A 129 -5.57 -16.31 21.64
C LYS A 129 -4.62 -16.26 20.43
N GLY A 130 -4.17 -17.41 19.95
CA GLY A 130 -3.10 -17.47 18.94
C GLY A 130 -3.49 -16.82 17.63
N TRP A 131 -4.74 -16.96 17.20
CA TRP A 131 -5.18 -16.36 15.94
C TRP A 131 -5.27 -14.84 16.01
N GLN A 132 -5.67 -14.28 17.15
CA GLN A 132 -5.66 -12.84 17.40
C GLN A 132 -4.23 -12.30 17.40
N GLU A 133 -3.30 -13.01 18.07
CA GLU A 133 -1.87 -12.67 18.09
C GLU A 133 -1.27 -12.68 16.67
N TYR A 134 -1.67 -13.64 15.81
CA TYR A 134 -1.29 -13.66 14.41
C TYR A 134 -1.84 -12.47 13.63
N VAL A 135 -3.13 -12.18 13.78
CA VAL A 135 -3.79 -11.02 13.14
C VAL A 135 -3.14 -9.71 13.57
N ASP A 136 -2.72 -9.59 14.83
CA ASP A 136 -2.07 -8.40 15.37
C ASP A 136 -0.56 -8.31 15.08
N SER A 137 0.06 -9.38 14.59
CA SER A 137 1.50 -9.39 14.31
C SER A 137 1.85 -8.31 13.28
N LYS A 138 2.72 -7.37 13.67
CA LYS A 138 3.10 -6.24 12.80
C LYS A 138 3.99 -6.73 11.66
N ARG A 139 3.66 -6.35 10.41
CA ARG A 139 4.45 -6.68 9.22
C ARG A 139 4.66 -5.42 8.38
N LEU A 140 5.89 -5.19 7.93
CA LEU A 140 6.26 -4.04 7.11
C LEU A 140 6.84 -4.51 5.78
N GLU A 141 6.21 -4.13 4.67
CA GLU A 141 6.76 -4.28 3.34
C GLU A 141 7.55 -3.00 2.97
N ILE A 142 8.87 -3.08 2.97
CA ILE A 142 9.72 -1.95 2.57
C ILE A 142 9.73 -1.79 1.05
N THR A 143 9.77 -0.56 0.55
CA THR A 143 9.75 -0.26 -0.91
C THR A 143 8.68 -1.07 -1.64
N CYS A 144 7.44 -0.95 -1.16
CA CYS A 144 6.39 -1.94 -1.43
C CYS A 144 5.86 -1.92 -2.86
N GLY A 145 6.17 -0.93 -3.70
CA GLY A 145 5.62 -0.84 -5.04
C GLY A 145 4.08 -0.90 -5.03
N GLU A 146 3.52 -1.98 -5.60
CA GLU A 146 2.07 -2.25 -5.64
C GLU A 146 1.55 -3.11 -4.45
N ALA A 147 2.40 -3.32 -3.44
CA ALA A 147 2.23 -4.14 -2.25
C ALA A 147 1.95 -5.65 -2.48
N PRO A 148 2.71 -6.34 -3.35
CA PRO A 148 2.47 -7.75 -3.67
C PRO A 148 2.73 -8.73 -2.51
N TYR A 149 3.46 -8.33 -1.46
CA TYR A 149 3.61 -9.17 -0.26
C TYR A 149 2.45 -8.97 0.73
N LEU A 150 1.82 -7.78 0.75
CA LEU A 150 0.66 -7.51 1.61
C LEU A 150 -0.65 -8.05 1.00
N VAL A 151 -0.90 -7.84 -0.28
CA VAL A 151 -2.12 -8.26 -0.99
C VAL A 151 -1.79 -8.80 -2.37
N SER A 152 -2.52 -9.83 -2.79
CA SER A 152 -2.19 -10.58 -4.00
C SER A 152 -3.40 -10.74 -4.92
N ARG A 153 -4.01 -9.62 -5.32
CA ARG A 153 -5.18 -9.62 -6.22
C ARG A 153 -4.87 -10.17 -7.62
N TYR A 154 -3.65 -9.96 -8.08
CA TYR A 154 -3.15 -10.43 -9.37
C TYR A 154 -1.64 -10.69 -9.28
N ASP A 155 -1.12 -11.48 -10.20
CA ASP A 155 0.33 -11.64 -10.35
C ASP A 155 0.93 -10.42 -11.06
N THR A 156 1.95 -9.83 -10.44
CA THR A 156 2.57 -8.57 -10.91
C THR A 156 3.37 -8.70 -12.21
N THR A 157 3.61 -9.93 -12.69
CA THR A 157 4.36 -10.20 -13.92
C THR A 157 3.50 -10.65 -15.08
N THR A 158 2.35 -11.26 -14.80
CA THR A 158 1.44 -11.82 -15.82
C THR A 158 0.09 -11.12 -15.91
N ALA A 159 -0.26 -10.27 -14.92
CA ALA A 159 -1.59 -9.66 -14.77
C ALA A 159 -2.72 -10.69 -14.49
N GLU A 160 -2.40 -11.96 -14.28
CA GLU A 160 -3.40 -12.98 -13.99
C GLU A 160 -4.06 -12.72 -12.64
N ILE A 161 -5.40 -12.65 -12.62
CA ILE A 161 -6.17 -12.49 -11.39
C ILE A 161 -6.02 -13.73 -10.51
N ILE A 162 -5.79 -13.50 -9.22
CA ILE A 162 -5.70 -14.56 -8.21
C ILE A 162 -6.99 -14.56 -7.39
N PRO A 163 -7.78 -15.66 -7.44
CA PRO A 163 -9.03 -15.75 -6.70
C PRO A 163 -8.76 -15.80 -5.19
N ILE A 164 -9.71 -15.35 -4.37
CA ILE A 164 -9.55 -15.10 -2.93
C ILE A 164 -8.92 -16.30 -2.20
N GLU A 165 -9.38 -17.51 -2.49
CA GLU A 165 -8.93 -18.76 -1.87
C GLU A 165 -7.47 -19.10 -2.21
N ARG A 166 -6.92 -18.55 -3.31
CA ARG A 166 -5.52 -18.74 -3.73
C ARG A 166 -4.62 -17.56 -3.36
N ARG A 167 -5.13 -16.51 -2.74
CA ARG A 167 -4.33 -15.34 -2.38
C ARG A 167 -3.31 -15.66 -1.29
N ILE A 168 -2.14 -15.02 -1.41
CA ILE A 168 -0.93 -15.29 -0.62
C ILE A 168 -0.45 -14.09 0.19
N GLY A 169 -1.05 -12.92 0.02
CA GLY A 169 -0.65 -11.70 0.70
C GLY A 169 -0.77 -11.84 2.22
N ILE A 170 0.08 -11.16 2.98
CA ILE A 170 0.04 -11.18 4.45
C ILE A 170 -1.35 -10.75 4.97
N LEU A 171 -1.97 -9.76 4.33
CA LEU A 171 -3.33 -9.36 4.66
C LEU A 171 -4.34 -10.44 4.27
N ASP A 172 -4.22 -11.03 3.07
CA ASP A 172 -5.08 -12.12 2.61
C ASP A 172 -5.06 -13.30 3.60
N ARG A 173 -3.88 -13.65 4.11
CA ARG A 173 -3.67 -14.69 5.15
C ARG A 173 -4.35 -14.32 6.47
N LYS A 174 -4.20 -13.08 6.93
CA LYS A 174 -4.90 -12.58 8.13
C LYS A 174 -6.41 -12.60 7.94
N LEU A 175 -6.91 -12.20 6.77
CA LEU A 175 -8.35 -12.22 6.44
C LEU A 175 -8.89 -13.65 6.39
N ARG A 176 -8.13 -14.62 5.88
CA ARG A 176 -8.49 -16.04 5.99
C ARG A 176 -8.59 -16.50 7.45
N VAL A 177 -7.60 -16.18 8.28
CA VAL A 177 -7.62 -16.52 9.72
C VAL A 177 -8.84 -15.92 10.41
N ILE A 178 -9.19 -14.66 10.10
CA ILE A 178 -10.41 -14.03 10.63
C ILE A 178 -11.65 -14.74 10.09
N ASN A 179 -11.65 -15.12 8.82
CA ASN A 179 -12.76 -15.85 8.20
C ASN A 179 -13.09 -17.16 8.93
N GLU A 180 -12.07 -17.88 9.34
CA GLU A 180 -12.20 -19.17 10.01
C GLU A 180 -12.58 -19.05 11.51
N ASN A 181 -12.49 -17.86 12.12
CA ASN A 181 -12.56 -17.69 13.58
C ASN A 181 -13.60 -16.68 14.10
N THR A 182 -14.42 -16.08 13.23
CA THR A 182 -15.49 -15.16 13.66
C THR A 182 -16.83 -15.59 13.09
N ASP A 183 -17.91 -15.53 13.85
CA ASP A 183 -19.25 -15.94 13.37
C ASP A 183 -20.16 -14.76 12.98
N THR A 184 -19.88 -13.57 13.52
CA THR A 184 -20.71 -12.38 13.31
C THR A 184 -20.00 -11.32 12.49
N GLU A 185 -20.75 -10.59 11.69
CA GLU A 185 -20.21 -9.51 10.86
C GLU A 185 -19.55 -8.40 11.69
N LYS A 186 -20.12 -8.10 12.87
CA LYS A 186 -19.57 -7.12 13.81
C LYS A 186 -18.17 -7.52 14.30
N GLU A 187 -18.00 -8.80 14.67
CA GLU A 187 -16.71 -9.31 15.11
C GLU A 187 -15.73 -9.41 13.95
N TRP A 188 -16.20 -9.85 12.79
CA TRP A 188 -15.41 -9.89 11.56
C TRP A 188 -14.83 -8.51 11.22
N LEU A 189 -15.69 -7.48 11.09
CA LEU A 189 -15.27 -6.11 10.79
C LEU A 189 -14.26 -5.58 11.82
N LYS A 190 -14.48 -5.87 13.11
CA LYS A 190 -13.54 -5.48 14.17
C LYS A 190 -12.14 -6.05 13.91
N TRP A 191 -12.03 -7.34 13.61
CA TRP A 191 -10.75 -7.99 13.40
C TRP A 191 -10.14 -7.69 12.04
N VAL A 192 -10.96 -7.44 11.01
CA VAL A 192 -10.49 -6.90 9.73
C VAL A 192 -9.79 -5.57 9.93
N TYR A 193 -10.40 -4.62 10.66
CA TYR A 193 -9.71 -3.36 10.96
C TYR A 193 -8.39 -3.58 11.70
N ARG A 194 -8.31 -4.54 12.62
CA ARG A 194 -7.05 -4.89 13.29
C ARG A 194 -6.00 -5.47 12.34
N ALA A 195 -6.39 -6.29 11.37
CA ALA A 195 -5.49 -6.80 10.33
C ALA A 195 -4.91 -5.66 9.48
N TYR A 196 -5.74 -4.69 9.08
CA TYR A 196 -5.27 -3.51 8.35
C TYR A 196 -4.34 -2.65 9.21
N GLN A 197 -4.63 -2.51 10.51
CA GLN A 197 -3.78 -1.76 11.45
C GLN A 197 -2.41 -2.40 11.68
N SER A 198 -2.25 -3.71 11.46
CA SER A 198 -1.01 -4.43 11.70
C SER A 198 -0.12 -4.62 10.47
N ILE A 199 -0.59 -4.25 9.27
CA ILE A 199 0.22 -4.26 8.06
C ILE A 199 0.67 -2.84 7.70
N TYR A 200 1.92 -2.70 7.28
CA TYR A 200 2.55 -1.44 6.95
C TYR A 200 3.33 -1.56 5.64
N GLY A 201 3.52 -0.46 4.94
CA GLY A 201 4.42 -0.39 3.80
C GLY A 201 4.85 1.04 3.50
N TYR A 202 5.97 1.20 2.81
CA TYR A 202 6.34 2.51 2.27
C TYR A 202 6.87 2.39 0.86
N GLU A 203 6.66 3.44 0.08
CA GLU A 203 7.11 3.51 -1.30
C GLU A 203 7.57 4.94 -1.63
N PHE A 204 8.58 5.08 -2.48
CA PHE A 204 9.06 6.37 -2.94
C PHE A 204 8.14 6.95 -4.02
N GLN A 205 7.74 6.13 -5.00
CA GLN A 205 6.96 6.56 -6.16
C GLN A 205 5.46 6.60 -5.85
N GLY A 206 4.84 7.78 -5.91
CA GLY A 206 3.46 7.95 -5.49
C GLY A 206 2.43 7.25 -6.38
N ASP A 207 2.74 7.04 -7.66
CA ASP A 207 1.86 6.27 -8.56
C ASP A 207 1.77 4.79 -8.14
N ASN A 208 2.91 4.18 -7.81
CA ASN A 208 2.97 2.82 -7.29
C ASN A 208 2.29 2.73 -5.91
N LEU A 209 2.59 3.69 -5.00
CA LEU A 209 1.95 3.75 -3.69
C LEU A 209 0.42 3.84 -3.79
N LEU A 210 -0.09 4.64 -4.73
CA LEU A 210 -1.54 4.74 -4.95
C LEU A 210 -2.14 3.41 -5.41
N ILE A 211 -1.46 2.67 -6.30
CA ILE A 211 -1.88 1.33 -6.72
C ILE A 211 -1.90 0.37 -5.53
N ALA A 212 -0.88 0.38 -4.67
CA ALA A 212 -0.86 -0.41 -3.44
C ALA A 212 -2.07 -0.09 -2.54
N ARG A 213 -2.33 1.19 -2.29
CA ARG A 213 -3.48 1.64 -1.49
C ARG A 213 -4.82 1.21 -2.13
N ILE A 214 -4.92 1.25 -3.46
CA ILE A 214 -6.09 0.73 -4.21
C ILE A 214 -6.24 -0.78 -4.03
N ASN A 215 -5.16 -1.55 -4.17
CA ASN A 215 -5.21 -2.99 -3.99
C ASN A 215 -5.70 -3.38 -2.58
N LEU A 216 -5.30 -2.63 -1.55
CA LEU A 216 -5.79 -2.82 -0.18
C LEU A 216 -7.29 -2.52 -0.02
N ILE A 217 -7.80 -1.41 -0.56
CA ILE A 217 -9.24 -1.08 -0.43
C ILE A 217 -10.13 -2.02 -1.25
N VAL A 218 -9.68 -2.45 -2.43
CA VAL A 218 -10.44 -3.41 -3.24
C VAL A 218 -10.44 -4.78 -2.56
N THR A 219 -9.33 -5.20 -1.96
CA THR A 219 -9.27 -6.43 -1.15
C THR A 219 -10.27 -6.39 0.00
N PHE A 220 -10.42 -5.26 0.70
CA PHE A 220 -11.41 -5.11 1.77
C PHE A 220 -12.82 -5.42 1.27
N THR A 221 -13.19 -4.84 0.12
CA THR A 221 -14.54 -5.01 -0.44
C THR A 221 -14.76 -6.39 -1.03
N GLU A 222 -13.76 -6.99 -1.67
CA GLU A 222 -13.83 -8.35 -2.22
C GLU A 222 -14.09 -9.38 -1.10
N TYR A 223 -13.38 -9.28 0.03
CA TYR A 223 -13.60 -10.18 1.18
C TYR A 223 -14.93 -9.91 1.89
N LEU A 224 -15.37 -8.65 1.99
CA LEU A 224 -16.68 -8.32 2.56
C LEU A 224 -17.82 -8.86 1.69
N GLU A 225 -17.73 -8.68 0.38
CA GLU A 225 -18.74 -9.16 -0.57
C GLU A 225 -18.75 -10.68 -0.65
N ASP A 226 -17.60 -11.34 -0.68
CA ASP A 226 -17.54 -12.80 -0.69
C ASP A 226 -18.16 -13.41 0.57
N ARG A 227 -17.83 -12.86 1.74
CA ARG A 227 -18.31 -13.43 3.01
C ARG A 227 -19.74 -13.05 3.36
N TRP A 228 -20.08 -11.77 3.22
CA TRP A 228 -21.33 -11.19 3.74
C TRP A 228 -22.31 -10.79 2.63
N ARG A 229 -21.95 -10.97 1.36
CA ARG A 229 -22.81 -10.74 0.18
C ARG A 229 -23.41 -9.33 0.16
N ARG A 230 -22.63 -8.35 0.61
CA ARG A 230 -22.99 -6.93 0.60
C ARG A 230 -21.81 -6.04 0.25
N LYS A 231 -22.11 -4.83 -0.21
CA LYS A 231 -21.12 -3.76 -0.38
C LYS A 231 -20.81 -3.08 0.96
N ALA A 232 -19.60 -2.56 1.07
CA ALA A 232 -19.20 -1.70 2.17
C ALA A 232 -19.97 -0.39 2.14
N THR A 233 -20.32 0.11 3.32
CA THR A 233 -20.86 1.46 3.52
C THR A 233 -19.76 2.50 3.39
N ASP A 234 -20.13 3.75 3.11
CA ASP A 234 -19.17 4.86 3.04
C ASP A 234 -18.38 5.05 4.35
N ASN A 235 -19.00 4.79 5.50
CA ASN A 235 -18.33 4.87 6.79
C ASN A 235 -17.27 3.78 6.97
N GLU A 236 -17.56 2.56 6.53
CA GLU A 236 -16.60 1.46 6.55
C GLU A 236 -15.43 1.74 5.61
N LEU A 237 -15.71 2.20 4.38
CA LEU A 237 -14.70 2.60 3.40
C LEU A 237 -13.79 3.71 3.96
N ARG A 238 -14.36 4.77 4.52
CA ARG A 238 -13.58 5.87 5.13
C ARG A 238 -12.69 5.39 6.27
N LYS A 239 -13.21 4.50 7.11
CA LYS A 239 -12.46 3.96 8.25
C LYS A 239 -11.26 3.12 7.81
N VAL A 240 -11.44 2.21 6.85
CA VAL A 240 -10.33 1.41 6.33
C VAL A 240 -9.33 2.27 5.55
N VAL A 241 -9.81 3.26 4.78
CA VAL A 241 -8.93 4.17 4.04
C VAL A 241 -8.05 4.99 4.97
N ASP A 242 -8.61 5.49 6.09
CA ASP A 242 -7.81 6.22 7.08
C ASP A 242 -6.66 5.35 7.63
N ILE A 243 -6.92 4.06 7.89
CA ILE A 243 -5.88 3.10 8.27
C ILE A 243 -4.86 2.92 7.15
N ILE A 244 -5.32 2.69 5.91
CA ILE A 244 -4.46 2.47 4.73
C ILE A 244 -3.50 3.65 4.53
N VAL A 245 -3.95 4.89 4.60
CA VAL A 245 -3.08 6.05 4.31
C VAL A 245 -2.10 6.39 5.45
N TRP A 246 -2.39 5.94 6.67
CA TRP A 246 -1.43 5.97 7.78
C TRP A 246 -0.39 4.85 7.67
N ASN A 247 -0.80 3.68 7.21
CA ASN A 247 0.03 2.48 7.21
C ASN A 247 0.83 2.26 5.94
N LEU A 248 0.36 2.80 4.80
CA LEU A 248 1.08 2.82 3.53
C LEU A 248 1.40 4.27 3.18
N TRP A 249 2.63 4.72 3.39
CA TRP A 249 3.02 6.13 3.23
C TRP A 249 4.14 6.33 2.21
N GLN A 250 4.29 7.57 1.75
CA GLN A 250 5.33 7.93 0.79
C GLN A 250 6.62 8.30 1.51
N MET A 251 7.74 7.65 1.19
CA MET A 251 9.00 7.84 1.91
C MET A 251 10.22 7.46 1.07
N ASP A 252 11.30 8.21 1.27
CA ASP A 252 12.66 7.78 0.92
C ASP A 252 13.19 6.80 1.98
N GLY A 253 13.35 5.54 1.57
CA GLY A 253 13.79 4.45 2.43
C GLY A 253 15.21 4.63 3.00
N ILE A 254 16.05 5.47 2.38
CA ILE A 254 17.42 5.74 2.84
C ILE A 254 17.39 6.76 3.97
N THR A 255 16.72 7.89 3.77
CA THR A 255 16.72 9.02 4.72
C THR A 255 15.62 8.91 5.79
N GLY A 256 14.55 8.16 5.52
CA GLY A 256 13.36 8.08 6.36
C GLY A 256 12.45 9.31 6.28
N THR A 257 12.58 10.10 5.21
CA THR A 257 11.91 11.40 5.03
C THR A 257 10.99 11.36 3.82
N VAL A 258 10.14 12.38 3.69
CA VAL A 258 9.35 12.56 2.46
C VAL A 258 10.28 12.74 1.24
N PRO A 259 9.91 12.24 0.04
CA PRO A 259 10.72 12.43 -1.15
C PRO A 259 10.97 13.92 -1.44
N PHE A 260 12.22 14.29 -1.70
CA PHE A 260 12.64 15.66 -2.03
C PHE A 260 12.35 16.72 -0.96
N GLY A 261 12.11 16.33 0.30
CA GLY A 261 11.80 17.26 1.38
C GLY A 261 10.37 17.83 1.35
N LYS A 262 10.08 18.85 2.16
CA LYS A 262 8.72 19.40 2.29
C LYS A 262 8.23 19.99 0.95
N PRO A 263 7.00 19.62 0.47
CA PRO A 263 6.44 20.25 -0.72
C PRO A 263 6.26 21.76 -0.51
N LYS A 264 6.99 22.58 -1.28
CA LYS A 264 6.94 24.05 -1.22
C LYS A 264 5.49 24.54 -1.44
N GLU A 265 5.09 25.61 -0.76
CA GLU A 265 3.85 26.31 -1.11
C GLU A 265 4.05 27.03 -2.46
N GLU A 266 3.02 27.04 -3.32
CA GLU A 266 3.10 27.67 -4.65
C GLU A 266 3.41 29.17 -4.61
N TYR A 267 3.28 29.82 -3.44
CA TYR A 267 3.55 31.24 -3.25
C TYR A 267 4.38 31.48 -1.98
N HIS A 268 5.71 31.34 -2.07
CA HIS A 268 6.62 32.00 -1.14
C HIS A 268 7.00 33.37 -1.70
N GLN A 269 6.50 34.44 -1.07
CA GLN A 269 6.87 35.81 -1.44
C GLN A 269 8.16 36.19 -0.68
N ILE A 270 9.29 36.13 -1.38
CA ILE A 270 10.60 36.54 -0.83
C ILE A 270 10.58 38.06 -0.63
N THR A 271 10.88 38.53 0.59
CA THR A 271 10.97 39.97 0.84
C THR A 271 12.36 40.50 0.47
N PHE A 272 12.46 41.79 0.14
CA PHE A 272 13.74 42.45 -0.19
C PHE A 272 14.78 42.33 0.95
N PHE A 273 14.31 42.16 2.19
CA PHE A 273 15.15 41.99 3.36
C PHE A 273 15.83 40.62 3.41
N ASP A 274 15.14 39.56 2.97
CA ASP A 274 15.68 38.19 2.91
C ASP A 274 16.83 38.08 1.88
N TYR A 275 16.68 38.76 0.74
CA TYR A 275 17.71 38.88 -0.29
C TYR A 275 18.97 39.59 0.22
N MET A 276 18.81 40.66 1.02
CA MET A 276 19.93 41.41 1.59
C MET A 276 20.72 40.65 2.66
N GLN A 277 20.10 39.67 3.32
CA GLN A 277 20.76 38.83 4.33
C GLN A 277 21.46 37.60 3.75
N GLY A 278 21.42 37.38 2.43
CA GLY A 278 21.97 36.17 1.81
C GLY A 278 21.22 34.90 2.24
N ILE A 279 19.98 35.03 2.72
CA ILE A 279 19.08 33.92 2.95
C ILE A 279 18.62 33.46 1.57
N ASN A 280 19.34 32.51 0.98
CA ASN A 280 18.80 31.71 -0.10
C ASN A 280 17.74 30.80 0.54
N ASP A 281 16.51 30.78 0.03
CA ASP A 281 15.46 29.81 0.38
C ASP A 281 15.90 28.36 0.05
N ILE A 282 16.83 27.78 0.81
CA ILE A 282 17.38 26.44 0.50
C ILE A 282 17.88 25.70 1.76
N ASP A 283 17.06 25.62 2.79
CA ASP A 283 17.00 24.36 3.53
C ASP A 283 15.69 23.70 3.10
N GLU A 284 15.78 22.66 2.27
CA GLU A 284 14.68 21.71 2.10
C GLU A 284 14.38 21.16 3.49
N GLU A 285 13.36 21.72 4.16
CA GLU A 285 13.03 21.33 5.53
C GLU A 285 12.82 19.81 5.54
N VAL A 286 13.77 19.09 6.13
CA VAL A 286 13.81 17.63 6.12
C VAL A 286 12.67 17.14 7.01
N VAL A 287 11.58 16.69 6.39
CA VAL A 287 10.41 16.21 7.14
C VAL A 287 10.51 14.70 7.31
N ASP A 288 10.78 14.28 8.54
CA ASP A 288 10.73 12.87 8.93
C ASP A 288 9.31 12.33 8.75
N CYS A 289 9.19 11.18 8.08
CA CYS A 289 7.89 10.57 7.83
C CYS A 289 7.19 10.20 9.14
N LYS A 290 5.87 10.45 9.19
CA LYS A 290 5.02 10.07 10.31
C LYS A 290 4.39 8.70 10.05
N ILE A 291 4.30 7.91 11.10
CA ILE A 291 3.59 6.64 11.13
C ILE A 291 2.63 6.64 12.33
N PHE A 292 1.66 5.74 12.32
CA PHE A 292 0.72 5.61 13.44
C PHE A 292 0.94 4.30 14.20
N ASP A 293 1.14 4.40 15.52
CA ASP A 293 1.07 3.23 16.39
C ASP A 293 -0.35 3.07 16.92
N TRP A 294 -1.08 2.15 16.31
CA TRP A 294 -2.47 1.84 16.68
C TRP A 294 -2.62 1.30 18.11
N LYS A 295 -1.54 0.79 18.73
CA LYS A 295 -1.59 0.27 20.09
C LYS A 295 -1.58 1.38 21.14
N SER A 296 -0.70 2.36 20.99
CA SER A 296 -0.63 3.55 21.86
C SER A 296 -1.54 4.68 21.41
N ASN A 297 -2.12 4.57 20.21
CA ASN A 297 -2.99 5.58 19.60
C ASN A 297 -2.28 6.93 19.43
N GLU A 298 -1.03 6.89 18.96
CA GLU A 298 -0.19 8.07 18.78
C GLU A 298 0.53 8.04 17.42
N SER A 299 0.82 9.24 16.88
CA SER A 299 1.70 9.37 15.72
C SER A 299 3.15 9.44 16.17
N LEU A 300 4.01 8.65 15.53
CA LEU A 300 5.45 8.62 15.76
C LEU A 300 6.18 9.04 14.49
N THR A 301 7.45 9.43 14.59
CA THR A 301 8.32 9.56 13.41
C THR A 301 8.93 8.21 13.08
N TYR A 302 9.11 7.91 11.79
CA TYR A 302 9.76 6.67 11.35
C TYR A 302 11.16 6.51 11.94
N ARG A 303 11.91 7.61 12.06
CA ARG A 303 13.25 7.63 12.69
C ARG A 303 13.22 7.15 14.15
N SER A 304 12.20 7.53 14.93
CA SER A 304 12.07 7.11 16.34
C SER A 304 11.94 5.59 16.54
N LEU A 305 11.61 4.82 15.48
CA LEU A 305 11.58 3.36 15.56
C LEU A 305 12.97 2.70 15.51
N LYS A 306 13.98 3.39 14.94
CA LYS A 306 15.35 2.88 14.81
C LYS A 306 16.18 3.08 16.08
N GLU A 307 15.70 3.91 17.00
CA GLU A 307 16.42 4.34 18.21
C GLU A 307 16.05 3.51 19.46
N LYS A 308 15.27 2.44 19.29
CA LYS A 308 14.86 1.50 20.35
C LYS A 308 15.62 0.18 20.25
#